data_AF-A0A496RI09-F1
#
_entry.id   AF-A0A496RI09-F1
#
_cell.length_a   1.000
_cell.length_b   1.000
_cell.length_c   1.000
_cell.angle_alpha   90.00
_cell.angle_beta   90.00
_cell.angle_gamma   90.00
#
_symmetry.space_group_name_H-M   'P 1'
#
loop_
_entity.id
_entity.type
_entity.pdbx_description
1 polymer ?
#
loop_
_entity_poly.entity_id
_entity_poly.type
_entity_poly.pdbx_seq_one_letter_code
_entity_poly.pdbx_strand_id
1 'polypeptide(L)'
;LNLKKYFGLEVKVRGAGERPKSCLIDGLQLSTGATYGKGNIKKINGRRIEIIFKSRENSRQLKFILKNATLKKLNRLKGHNDSEVFAKKLYRTCPLEIFNINSYN
;
A
#
# COMPACT_ATOMS: atom_id res chain seq x y z
N LEU A 1 -3.56 14.95 1.04
CA LEU A 1 -3.39 15.54 -0.32
C LEU A 1 -4.78 16.02 -0.74
N ASN A 2 -5.02 17.33 -0.90
CA ASN A 2 -6.32 17.82 -1.38
C ASN A 2 -6.31 17.72 -2.91
N LEU A 3 -7.02 16.74 -3.49
CA LEU A 3 -6.89 16.34 -4.91
C LEU A 3 -8.26 16.18 -5.56
N LYS A 4 -8.33 16.37 -6.89
CA LYS A 4 -9.50 15.93 -7.66
C LYS A 4 -9.72 14.43 -7.48
N LYS A 5 -10.97 14.08 -7.13
CA LYS A 5 -11.42 12.72 -6.92
C LYS A 5 -11.01 11.85 -8.12
N TYR A 6 -10.36 10.72 -7.85
CA TYR A 6 -9.99 9.66 -8.81
C TYR A 6 -8.89 9.94 -9.85
N PHE A 7 -8.65 11.19 -10.25
CA PHE A 7 -7.67 11.52 -11.32
C PHE A 7 -6.47 12.32 -10.85
N GLY A 8 -6.55 13.01 -9.70
CA GLY A 8 -5.45 13.83 -9.18
C GLY A 8 -4.32 13.02 -8.53
N LEU A 9 -4.43 11.69 -8.47
CA LEU A 9 -3.52 10.81 -7.74
C LEU A 9 -2.83 9.83 -8.69
N GLU A 10 -1.50 9.74 -8.59
CA GLU A 10 -0.69 8.65 -9.12
C GLU A 10 -0.19 7.77 -7.96
N VAL A 11 -0.25 6.46 -8.14
CA VAL A 11 0.21 5.47 -7.17
C VAL A 11 1.30 4.61 -7.81
N LYS A 12 2.45 4.52 -7.17
CA LYS A 12 3.51 3.56 -7.52
C LYS A 12 3.64 2.53 -6.41
N VAL A 13 3.64 1.26 -6.77
CA VAL A 13 3.79 0.15 -5.83
C VAL A 13 5.05 -0.61 -6.19
N ARG A 14 5.99 -0.67 -5.25
CA ARG A 14 7.24 -1.42 -5.38
C ARG A 14 7.20 -2.69 -4.53
N GLY A 15 7.74 -3.79 -5.04
CA GLY A 15 7.96 -5.03 -4.27
C GLY A 15 6.71 -5.84 -3.96
N ALA A 16 5.62 -5.61 -4.70
CA ALA A 16 4.37 -6.37 -4.63
C ALA A 16 4.00 -6.99 -6.01
N GLY A 17 4.99 -7.57 -6.70
CA GLY A 17 4.82 -8.13 -8.05
C GLY A 17 4.04 -9.45 -8.08
N GLU A 18 4.23 -10.28 -7.05
CA GLU A 18 3.74 -11.66 -7.00
C GLU A 18 2.76 -11.88 -5.84
N ARG A 19 1.93 -12.93 -5.96
CA ARG A 19 1.04 -13.34 -4.87
C ARG A 19 1.85 -13.89 -3.68
N PRO A 20 1.38 -13.69 -2.44
CA PRO A 20 0.17 -12.95 -2.04
C PRO A 20 0.36 -11.43 -1.97
N LYS A 21 1.59 -10.92 -2.13
CA LYS A 21 1.91 -9.48 -1.95
C LYS A 21 1.14 -8.60 -2.93
N SER A 22 0.90 -9.07 -4.15
CA SER A 22 0.19 -8.34 -5.18
C SER A 22 -1.28 -8.01 -4.83
N CYS A 23 -1.91 -8.76 -3.91
CA CYS A 23 -3.28 -8.49 -3.45
C CYS A 23 -3.40 -7.13 -2.74
N LEU A 24 -2.29 -6.56 -2.27
CA LEU A 24 -2.22 -5.18 -1.77
C LEU A 24 -2.78 -4.17 -2.79
N ILE A 25 -2.62 -4.45 -4.08
CA ILE A 25 -3.02 -3.52 -5.13
C ILE A 25 -4.54 -3.44 -5.24
N ASP A 26 -5.25 -4.54 -5.02
CA ASP A 26 -6.72 -4.54 -5.01
C ASP A 26 -7.23 -3.64 -3.86
N GLY A 27 -6.59 -3.75 -2.68
CA GLY A 27 -6.84 -2.85 -1.56
C GLY A 27 -6.57 -1.38 -1.90
N LEU A 28 -5.45 -1.08 -2.58
CA LEU A 28 -5.14 0.28 -3.03
C LEU A 28 -6.19 0.81 -4.02
N GLN A 29 -6.68 -0.03 -4.93
CA GLN A 29 -7.73 0.37 -5.87
C GLN A 29 -9.02 0.75 -5.16
N LEU A 30 -9.45 -0.06 -4.18
CA LEU A 30 -10.65 0.19 -3.39
C LEU A 30 -10.51 1.44 -2.51
N SER A 31 -9.38 1.62 -1.83
CA SER A 31 -9.19 2.71 -0.87
C SER A 31 -8.90 4.07 -1.51
N THR A 32 -8.35 4.10 -2.72
CA THR A 32 -7.88 5.35 -3.36
C THR A 32 -8.64 5.70 -4.63
N GLY A 33 -9.28 4.71 -5.26
CA GLY A 33 -9.87 4.83 -6.58
C GLY A 33 -8.86 5.03 -7.72
N ALA A 34 -7.55 4.97 -7.47
CA ALA A 34 -6.56 4.74 -8.52
C ALA A 34 -6.74 3.32 -9.06
N THR A 35 -6.56 3.07 -10.35
CA THR A 35 -6.78 1.74 -10.95
C THR A 35 -5.81 1.52 -12.10
N TYR A 36 -5.62 0.25 -12.50
CA TYR A 36 -4.95 -0.05 -13.76
C TYR A 36 -5.69 0.52 -14.97
N GLY A 37 -7.03 0.43 -14.99
CA GLY A 37 -7.84 0.95 -16.10
C GLY A 37 -7.70 2.46 -16.31
N LYS A 38 -7.49 3.24 -15.24
CA LYS A 38 -7.21 4.69 -15.30
C LYS A 38 -5.74 5.01 -15.59
N GLY A 39 -4.86 4.00 -15.66
CA GLY A 39 -3.43 4.18 -15.89
C GLY A 39 -2.70 4.95 -14.78
N ASN A 40 -3.28 5.04 -13.58
CA ASN A 40 -2.70 5.79 -12.46
C ASN A 40 -2.20 4.91 -11.31
N ILE A 41 -2.11 3.59 -11.51
CA ILE A 41 -1.30 2.66 -10.71
C ILE A 41 -0.15 2.12 -11.57
N LYS A 42 1.08 2.14 -11.03
CA LYS A 42 2.26 1.52 -11.65
C LYS A 42 2.91 0.51 -10.70
N LYS A 43 3.15 -0.71 -11.17
CA LYS A 43 3.97 -1.71 -10.49
C LYS A 43 5.44 -1.49 -10.82
N ILE A 44 6.30 -1.62 -9.81
CA ILE A 44 7.75 -1.51 -9.94
C ILE A 44 8.40 -2.69 -9.21
N ASN A 45 9.42 -3.28 -9.83
CA ASN A 45 10.20 -4.32 -9.18
C ASN A 45 10.96 -3.76 -7.96
N GLY A 46 11.07 -4.56 -6.92
CA GLY A 46 11.89 -4.21 -5.75
C GLY A 46 11.79 -5.21 -4.62
N ARG A 47 12.71 -5.08 -3.66
CA ARG A 47 12.87 -6.05 -2.56
C ARG A 47 11.95 -5.81 -1.36
N ARG A 48 11.39 -4.60 -1.24
CA ARG A 48 10.53 -4.19 -0.12
C ARG A 48 9.21 -3.64 -0.63
N ILE A 49 8.14 -3.85 0.14
CA ILE A 49 6.83 -3.29 -0.14
C ILE A 49 6.87 -1.80 0.20
N GLU A 50 6.75 -0.98 -0.84
CA GLU A 50 6.72 0.47 -0.76
C GLU A 50 5.60 1.00 -1.65
N ILE A 51 4.84 1.97 -1.15
CA ILE A 51 3.74 2.61 -1.85
C ILE A 51 4.03 4.09 -1.88
N ILE A 52 4.03 4.68 -3.07
CA ILE A 52 4.24 6.11 -3.28
C ILE A 52 2.96 6.69 -3.85
N PHE A 53 2.37 7.61 -3.12
CA PHE A 53 1.24 8.43 -3.55
C PHE A 53 1.78 9.78 -4.00
N LYS A 54 1.60 10.13 -5.26
CA LYS A 54 2.01 11.41 -5.81
C LYS A 54 0.80 12.17 -6.31
N SER A 55 0.67 13.42 -5.89
CA SER A 55 -0.30 14.32 -6.48
C SER A 55 0.11 14.71 -7.89
N ARG A 56 -0.85 14.72 -8.82
CA ARG A 56 -0.64 15.20 -10.18
C ARG A 56 -0.81 16.73 -10.29
N GLU A 57 -1.38 17.34 -9.27
CA GLU A 57 -1.74 18.77 -9.24
C GLU A 57 -0.72 19.62 -8.47
N ASN A 58 -0.03 19.01 -7.51
CA ASN A 58 1.05 19.61 -6.75
C ASN A 58 2.15 18.56 -6.57
N SER A 59 3.42 18.95 -6.50
CA SER A 59 4.54 18.00 -6.40
C SER A 59 4.58 17.15 -5.12
N ARG A 60 3.58 17.33 -4.23
CA ARG A 60 3.48 16.62 -2.95
C ARG A 60 3.40 15.12 -3.13
N GLN A 61 4.12 14.43 -2.25
CA GLN A 61 4.23 12.99 -2.27
C GLN A 61 4.14 12.43 -0.85
N LEU A 62 3.43 11.31 -0.70
CA LEU A 62 3.44 10.47 0.50
C LEU A 62 4.05 9.12 0.17
N LYS A 63 4.96 8.65 1.00
CA LYS A 63 5.62 7.35 0.85
C LYS A 63 5.36 6.49 2.07
N PHE A 64 4.80 5.32 1.84
CA PHE A 64 4.54 4.29 2.84
C PHE A 64 5.52 3.14 2.62
N ILE A 65 6.22 2.71 3.65
CA ILE A 65 7.14 1.57 3.61
C ILE A 65 6.66 0.56 4.64
N LEU A 66 6.34 -0.66 4.21
CA LEU A 66 5.92 -1.72 5.12
C LEU A 66 7.07 -2.06 6.07
N LYS A 67 6.81 -2.05 7.37
CA LYS A 67 7.82 -2.43 8.37
C LYS A 67 8.16 -3.91 8.26
N ASN A 68 9.45 -4.23 8.37
CA ASN A 68 9.94 -5.61 8.35
C ASN A 68 9.30 -6.47 9.44
N ALA A 69 8.98 -5.89 10.60
CA ALA A 69 8.29 -6.59 11.68
C ALA A 69 6.89 -7.08 11.26
N THR A 70 6.14 -6.26 10.54
CA THR A 70 4.83 -6.66 9.99
C THR A 70 4.97 -7.76 8.95
N LEU A 71 5.93 -7.62 8.03
CA LEU A 71 6.20 -8.64 7.01
C LEU A 71 6.59 -9.99 7.62
N LYS A 72 7.43 -9.98 8.66
CA LYS A 72 7.79 -11.20 9.41
C LYS A 72 6.58 -11.87 10.06
N LYS A 73 5.63 -11.09 10.60
CA LYS A 73 4.39 -11.63 11.17
C LYS A 73 3.52 -12.26 10.08
N LEU A 74 3.33 -11.57 8.95
CA LEU A 74 2.57 -12.08 7.80
C LEU A 74 3.12 -13.42 7.28
N ASN A 75 4.44 -13.53 7.14
CA ASN A 75 5.09 -14.76 6.66
C ASN A 75 4.99 -15.95 7.63
N ARG A 76 4.59 -15.72 8.89
CA ARG A 76 4.48 -16.77 9.92
C ARG A 76 3.05 -17.29 10.10
N LEU A 77 2.06 -16.65 9.49
CA LEU A 77 0.65 -17.06 9.61
C LEU A 77 0.43 -18.41 8.93
N LYS A 78 -0.32 -19.30 9.57
CA LYS A 78 -0.62 -20.63 9.04
C LYS A 78 -2.12 -20.84 8.90
N GLY A 79 -2.56 -21.06 7.66
CA GLY A 79 -3.95 -21.33 7.36
C GLY A 79 -4.90 -20.15 7.57
N HIS A 80 -6.19 -20.44 7.46
CA HIS A 80 -7.25 -19.45 7.41
C HIS A 80 -7.47 -18.75 8.76
N ASN A 81 -7.56 -19.50 9.86
CA ASN A 81 -7.87 -18.95 11.18
C ASN A 81 -6.84 -17.91 11.65
N ASP A 82 -5.54 -18.23 11.55
CA ASP A 82 -4.46 -17.30 11.88
C ASP A 82 -4.53 -16.01 11.05
N SER A 83 -4.85 -16.16 9.76
CA SER A 83 -4.98 -15.05 8.82
C SER A 83 -6.13 -14.12 9.20
N GLU A 84 -7.29 -14.67 9.59
CA GLU A 84 -8.43 -13.87 10.04
C GLU A 84 -8.14 -13.11 11.35
N VAL A 85 -7.58 -13.80 12.34
CA VAL A 85 -7.23 -13.19 13.62
C VAL A 85 -6.23 -12.05 13.40
N PHE A 86 -5.22 -12.28 12.58
CA PHE A 86 -4.23 -11.25 12.26
C PHE A 86 -4.82 -10.09 11.46
N ALA A 87 -5.70 -10.35 10.49
CA ALA A 87 -6.39 -9.31 9.74
C ALA A 87 -7.24 -8.40 10.65
N LYS A 88 -8.02 -8.99 11.56
CA LYS A 88 -8.81 -8.26 12.58
C LYS A 88 -7.93 -7.42 13.50
N LYS A 89 -6.71 -7.87 13.80
CA LYS A 89 -5.72 -7.11 14.58
C LYS A 89 -5.16 -5.95 13.77
N LEU A 90 -4.71 -6.22 12.53
CA LEU A 90 -4.17 -5.20 11.63
C LEU A 90 -5.17 -4.06 11.42
N TYR A 91 -6.45 -4.37 11.23
CA TYR A 91 -7.51 -3.39 11.02
C TYR A 91 -7.64 -2.38 12.18
N ARG A 92 -7.34 -2.81 13.41
CA ARG A 92 -7.40 -1.98 14.62
C ARG A 92 -6.05 -1.34 14.98
N THR A 93 -4.99 -1.69 14.26
CA THR A 93 -3.63 -1.25 14.58
C THR A 93 -3.38 0.14 13.99
N CYS A 94 -2.69 1.01 14.72
CA CYS A 94 -2.29 2.32 14.22
C CYS A 94 -1.46 2.18 12.93
N PRO A 95 -1.75 2.93 11.84
CA PRO A 95 -0.99 2.83 10.60
C PRO A 95 0.52 3.03 10.77
N LEU A 96 0.95 3.85 11.73
CA LEU A 96 2.37 4.09 12.04
C LEU A 96 3.07 2.87 12.66
N GLU A 97 2.34 1.90 13.20
CA GLU A 97 2.92 0.63 13.65
C GLU A 97 3.14 -0.35 12.49
N ILE A 98 2.40 -0.18 11.39
CA ILE A 98 2.44 -1.04 10.22
C ILE A 98 3.45 -0.51 9.19
N PHE A 99 3.47 0.82 9.01
CA PHE A 99 4.23 1.52 7.97
C PHE A 99 5.15 2.59 8.57
N ASN A 100 6.27 2.84 7.90
CA ASN A 100 6.95 4.13 7.99
C ASN A 100 6.32 5.06 6.95
N ILE A 101 5.86 6.24 7.35
CA ILE A 101 5.17 7.20 6.49
C ILE A 101 5.99 8.48 6.41
N ASN A 102 6.39 8.86 5.20
CA ASN A 102 7.15 10.08 4.93
C ASN A 102 6.38 10.98 3.97
N SER A 103 6.41 12.28 4.21
CA SER A 103 5.85 13.31 3.33
C SER A 103 6.97 14.11 2.67
N TYR A 104 6.78 14.45 1.40
CA TYR A 104 7.68 15.28 0.62
C TYR A 104 6.86 16.35 -0.11
N ASN A 105 7.42 17.54 -0.27
CA ASN A 105 6.83 18.64 -1.03
C ASN A 105 7.42 18.73 -2.42
#